data_AF-A0A2E6W304-F1
#
_entry.id   AF-A0A2E6W304-F1
#
_cell.length_a   1.000
_cell.length_b   1.000
_cell.length_c   1.000
_cell.angle_alpha   90.00
_cell.angle_beta   90.00
_cell.angle_gamma   90.00
#
_symmetry.space_group_name_H-M   'P 1'
#
loop_
_entity.id
_entity.type
_entity.pdbx_description
1 polymer ?
#
loop_
_entity_poly.entity_id
_entity_poly.type
_entity_poly.pdbx_seq_one_letter_code
_entity_poly.pdbx_strand_id
1 'polypeptide(L)'
;MTPWWKSLAVPHTIEFGDFMRKKPSLADLLDIAHETISKKLTPNLTGEARYNALMVGNAISIVKRQIISQEQNFSDDFAELFELLDANDAEQFYCQLAKEIRAGLHEPGISTFKLVQESLLKSVKASVAESNPNYFHRDKKESIR
;
A
#
# COMPACT_ATOMS: atom_id res chain seq x y z
N MET A 1 60.14 -2.71 -26.98
CA MET A 1 59.78 -3.60 -25.87
C MET A 1 58.58 -3.03 -25.15
N THR A 2 57.38 -3.57 -25.40
CA THR A 2 56.15 -3.09 -24.78
C THR A 2 55.97 -3.67 -23.37
N PRO A 3 55.54 -2.88 -22.36
CA PRO A 3 55.48 -3.35 -20.98
C PRO A 3 54.34 -4.34 -20.70
N TRP A 4 54.53 -5.16 -19.66
CA TRP A 4 53.78 -6.34 -19.23
C TRP A 4 52.30 -6.12 -18.82
N TRP A 5 51.79 -4.88 -18.79
CA TRP A 5 50.41 -4.58 -18.42
C TRP A 5 49.38 -4.84 -19.55
N LYS A 6 49.83 -5.19 -20.77
CA LYS A 6 48.96 -5.53 -21.91
C LYS A 6 48.33 -6.94 -21.87
N SER A 7 48.57 -7.76 -20.83
CA SER A 7 48.08 -9.15 -20.77
C SER A 7 46.98 -9.42 -19.72
N LEU A 8 46.36 -8.38 -19.17
CA LEU A 8 45.14 -8.50 -18.36
C LEU A 8 43.98 -7.81 -19.07
N ALA A 9 43.60 -8.36 -20.22
CA ALA A 9 42.28 -8.12 -20.78
C ALA A 9 41.26 -8.89 -19.92
N VAL A 10 40.87 -8.30 -18.81
CA VAL A 10 39.66 -8.70 -18.09
C VAL A 10 38.48 -8.40 -19.02
N PRO A 11 37.60 -9.36 -19.35
CA PRO A 11 36.38 -9.04 -20.09
C PRO A 11 35.48 -8.23 -19.16
N HIS A 12 35.60 -6.91 -19.21
CA HIS A 12 34.62 -5.98 -18.67
C HIS A 12 33.65 -5.63 -19.78
N THR A 13 32.60 -6.43 -19.89
CA THR A 13 31.32 -6.05 -20.49
C THR A 13 30.32 -7.15 -20.15
N ILE A 14 29.78 -7.10 -18.93
CA ILE A 14 28.35 -7.38 -18.81
C ILE A 14 27.72 -6.19 -19.52
N GLU A 15 27.19 -6.41 -20.72
CA GLU A 15 26.39 -5.44 -21.44
C GLU A 15 25.15 -5.12 -20.59
N PHE A 16 25.29 -4.14 -19.69
CA PHE A 16 24.16 -3.35 -19.25
C PHE A 16 23.79 -2.46 -20.43
N GLY A 17 23.11 -3.07 -21.39
CA GLY A 17 22.49 -2.38 -22.50
C GLY A 17 21.69 -1.20 -21.97
N ASP A 18 21.97 -0.03 -22.55
CA ASP A 18 21.18 1.19 -22.46
C ASP A 18 19.68 0.85 -22.57
N PHE A 19 19.00 0.84 -21.42
CA PHE A 19 17.55 0.93 -21.38
C PHE A 19 17.22 2.10 -20.46
N MET A 20 16.77 3.20 -21.06
CA MET A 20 16.01 4.31 -20.47
C MET A 20 15.94 4.27 -18.94
N ARG A 21 16.65 5.18 -18.24
CA ARG A 21 16.65 5.31 -16.77
C ARG A 21 15.24 5.57 -16.20
N LYS A 22 14.38 4.56 -16.18
CA LYS A 22 13.20 4.50 -15.33
C LYS A 22 13.73 4.32 -13.92
N LYS A 23 13.73 5.39 -13.13
CA LYS A 23 13.94 5.27 -11.69
C LYS A 23 12.87 4.29 -11.18
N PRO A 24 13.25 3.26 -10.39
CA PRO A 24 12.26 2.34 -9.84
C PRO A 24 11.28 3.15 -8.99
N SER A 25 9.99 2.86 -9.14
CA SER A 25 8.97 3.40 -8.26
C SER A 25 9.19 2.87 -6.83
N LEU A 26 8.59 3.53 -5.83
CA LEU A 26 8.63 3.02 -4.46
C LEU A 26 8.02 1.61 -4.38
N ALA A 27 6.99 1.32 -5.16
CA ALA A 27 6.40 -0.01 -5.27
C ALA A 27 7.40 -1.05 -5.81
N ASP A 28 8.18 -0.71 -6.85
CA ASP A 28 9.21 -1.60 -7.41
C ASP A 28 10.30 -1.92 -6.37
N LEU A 29 10.72 -0.91 -5.59
CA LEU A 29 11.71 -1.09 -4.53
C LEU A 29 11.19 -2.00 -3.41
N LEU A 30 9.92 -1.83 -3.01
CA LEU A 30 9.28 -2.67 -2.00
C LEU A 30 9.09 -4.11 -2.50
N ASP A 31 8.85 -4.32 -3.79
CA ASP A 31 8.79 -5.66 -4.38
C ASP A 31 10.12 -6.40 -4.28
N ILE A 32 11.21 -5.72 -4.62
CA ILE A 32 12.56 -6.28 -4.50
C ILE A 32 12.87 -6.64 -3.04
N ALA A 33 12.53 -5.76 -2.10
CA ALA A 33 12.73 -6.00 -0.68
C ALA A 33 11.90 -7.19 -0.19
N HIS A 34 10.62 -7.25 -0.55
CA HIS A 34 9.72 -8.34 -0.17
C HIS A 34 10.17 -9.67 -0.75
N GLU A 35 10.55 -9.71 -2.03
CA GLU A 35 11.03 -10.93 -2.68
C GLU A 35 12.33 -11.42 -2.03
N THR A 36 13.25 -10.52 -1.73
CA THR A 36 14.53 -10.86 -1.11
C THR A 36 14.31 -11.46 0.27
N ILE A 37 13.50 -10.82 1.12
CA ILE A 37 13.28 -11.34 2.47
C ILE A 37 12.47 -12.64 2.47
N SER A 38 11.41 -12.74 1.66
CA SER A 38 10.50 -13.90 1.66
C SER A 38 11.08 -15.13 0.95
N LYS A 39 11.72 -14.94 -0.22
CA LYS A 39 12.19 -16.06 -1.05
C LYS A 39 13.66 -16.40 -0.84
N LYS A 40 14.51 -15.43 -0.49
CA LYS A 40 15.97 -15.65 -0.40
C LYS A 40 16.47 -15.79 1.04
N LEU A 41 15.94 -14.99 1.97
CA LEU A 41 16.42 -14.99 3.36
C LEU A 41 15.61 -15.94 4.25
N THR A 42 14.30 -15.77 4.34
CA THR A 42 13.42 -16.49 5.28
C THR A 42 13.57 -18.03 5.24
N PRO A 43 13.71 -18.69 4.07
CA PRO A 43 13.87 -20.16 4.02
C PRO A 43 15.10 -20.69 4.76
N ASN A 44 16.14 -19.86 4.90
CA ASN A 44 17.41 -20.24 5.53
C ASN A 44 17.49 -19.82 7.00
N LEU A 45 16.47 -19.13 7.52
CA LEU A 45 16.42 -18.67 8.91
C LEU A 45 15.63 -19.65 9.78
N THR A 46 15.96 -19.72 11.06
CA THR A 46 15.25 -20.52 12.06
C THR A 46 14.95 -19.69 13.32
N GLY A 47 14.07 -20.20 14.18
CA GLY A 47 13.73 -19.57 15.45
C GLY A 47 13.24 -18.13 15.31
N GLU A 48 13.72 -17.27 16.21
CA GLU A 48 13.34 -15.86 16.29
C GLU A 48 13.70 -15.07 15.02
N ALA A 49 14.84 -15.37 14.40
CA ALA A 49 15.27 -14.70 13.18
C ALA A 49 14.28 -14.94 12.02
N ARG A 50 13.73 -16.16 11.94
CA ARG A 50 12.69 -16.49 10.95
C ARG A 50 11.39 -15.74 11.23
N TYR A 51 10.98 -15.65 12.49
CA TYR A 51 9.80 -14.89 12.89
C TYR A 51 9.93 -13.41 12.53
N ASN A 52 11.06 -12.79 12.88
CA ASN A 52 11.33 -11.40 12.56
C ASN A 52 11.34 -11.13 11.04
N ALA A 53 11.92 -12.04 10.25
CA ALA A 53 11.92 -11.91 8.79
C ALA A 53 10.51 -11.97 8.19
N LEU A 54 9.64 -12.86 8.71
CA LEU A 54 8.23 -12.93 8.32
C LEU A 54 7.47 -11.65 8.70
N MET A 55 7.72 -11.10 9.89
CA MET A 55 7.11 -9.84 10.34
C MET A 55 7.49 -8.67 9.44
N VAL A 56 8.78 -8.54 9.08
CA VAL A 56 9.26 -7.51 8.15
C VAL A 56 8.63 -7.71 6.76
N GLY A 57 8.55 -8.94 6.25
CA GLY A 57 7.88 -9.22 4.98
C GLY A 57 6.39 -8.81 4.98
N ASN A 58 5.69 -9.08 6.08
CA ASN A 58 4.30 -8.65 6.24
C ASN A 58 4.17 -7.12 6.28
N ALA A 59 5.06 -6.42 6.99
CA ALA A 59 5.08 -4.96 7.03
C ALA A 59 5.32 -4.35 5.63
N ILE A 60 6.27 -4.88 4.85
CA ILE A 60 6.52 -4.45 3.47
C ILE A 60 5.27 -4.65 2.61
N SER A 61 4.60 -5.79 2.75
CA SER A 61 3.36 -6.09 2.05
C SER A 61 2.23 -5.10 2.37
N ILE A 62 2.12 -4.65 3.63
CA ILE A 62 1.15 -3.62 4.05
C ILE A 62 1.49 -2.29 3.39
N VAL A 63 2.75 -1.83 3.49
CA VAL A 63 3.18 -0.55 2.92
C VAL A 63 2.97 -0.53 1.40
N LYS A 64 3.26 -1.63 0.70
CA LYS A 64 3.01 -1.73 -0.74
C LYS A 64 1.52 -1.54 -1.08
N ARG A 65 0.62 -2.16 -0.33
CA ARG A 65 -0.84 -1.99 -0.52
C ARG A 65 -1.30 -0.57 -0.21
N GLN A 66 -0.73 0.07 0.82
CA GLN A 66 -1.02 1.46 1.16
C GLN A 66 -0.62 2.41 0.03
N ILE A 67 0.55 2.23 -0.58
CA ILE A 67 0.99 3.07 -1.70
C ILE A 67 0.06 2.92 -2.91
N ILE A 68 -0.25 1.68 -3.30
CA ILE A 68 -1.14 1.41 -4.42
C ILE A 68 -2.56 1.97 -4.16
N SER A 69 -3.05 1.85 -2.92
CA SER A 69 -4.39 2.30 -2.55
C SER A 69 -4.48 3.83 -2.40
N GLN A 70 -3.43 4.49 -1.90
CA GLN A 70 -3.35 5.96 -1.85
C GLN A 70 -3.27 6.57 -3.26
N GLU A 71 -2.59 5.90 -4.20
CA GLU A 71 -2.55 6.33 -5.60
C GLU A 71 -3.89 6.15 -6.34
N GLN A 72 -4.79 5.28 -5.86
CA GLN A 72 -6.03 4.93 -6.57
C GLN A 72 -7.34 5.46 -5.94
N ASN A 73 -7.41 5.70 -4.63
CA ASN A 73 -8.72 5.73 -3.95
C ASN A 73 -9.11 7.05 -3.28
N PHE A 74 -8.21 8.02 -3.10
CA PHE A 74 -8.57 9.19 -2.27
C PHE A 74 -9.47 10.21 -2.99
N SER A 75 -9.30 10.46 -4.29
CA SER A 75 -10.14 11.41 -5.02
C SER A 75 -11.50 10.86 -5.37
N ASP A 76 -11.58 9.60 -5.82
CA ASP A 76 -12.79 9.08 -6.45
C ASP A 76 -13.83 8.62 -5.42
N ASP A 77 -13.40 8.11 -4.27
CA ASP A 77 -14.30 7.58 -3.25
C ASP A 77 -14.96 8.66 -2.39
N PHE A 78 -14.39 9.87 -2.39
CA PHE A 78 -14.84 10.98 -1.56
C PHE A 78 -15.20 12.23 -2.37
N ALA A 79 -15.14 12.21 -3.70
CA ALA A 79 -15.41 13.37 -4.56
C ALA A 79 -16.70 14.11 -4.17
N GLU A 80 -17.82 13.38 -4.07
CA GLU A 80 -19.13 13.95 -3.70
C GLU A 80 -19.15 14.55 -2.28
N LEU A 81 -18.38 13.97 -1.35
CA LEU A 81 -18.25 14.49 0.02
C LEU A 81 -17.29 15.68 0.12
N PHE A 82 -16.25 15.70 -0.72
CA PHE A 82 -15.35 16.85 -0.85
C PHE A 82 -16.10 18.08 -1.35
N GLU A 83 -16.95 17.90 -2.36
CA GLU A 83 -17.86 18.95 -2.85
C GLU A 83 -18.88 19.37 -1.78
N LEU A 84 -19.48 18.41 -1.07
CA LEU A 84 -20.45 18.70 -0.01
C LEU A 84 -19.86 19.55 1.13
N LEU A 85 -18.61 19.28 1.50
CA LEU A 85 -17.93 19.91 2.63
C LEU A 85 -17.08 21.13 2.25
N ASP A 86 -17.03 21.48 0.96
CA ASP A 86 -16.20 22.57 0.41
C ASP A 86 -14.74 22.50 0.91
N ALA A 87 -14.20 21.28 0.94
CA ALA A 87 -12.85 21.03 1.43
C ALA A 87 -11.82 21.08 0.29
N ASN A 88 -10.70 21.77 0.51
CA ASN A 88 -9.65 21.93 -0.50
C ASN A 88 -8.52 20.89 -0.39
N ASP A 89 -8.43 20.21 0.76
CA ASP A 89 -7.45 19.17 1.03
C ASP A 89 -7.99 18.11 2.00
N ALA A 90 -7.25 17.01 2.13
CA ALA A 90 -7.60 15.88 2.97
C ALA A 90 -7.73 16.23 4.47
N GLU A 91 -6.87 17.11 4.98
CA GLU A 91 -6.85 17.45 6.40
C GLU A 91 -8.07 18.29 6.77
N GLN A 92 -8.37 19.29 5.95
CA GLN A 92 -9.58 20.11 6.06
C GLN A 92 -10.83 19.24 5.95
N PHE A 93 -10.87 18.32 4.98
CA PHE A 93 -11.96 17.39 4.78
C PHE A 93 -12.26 16.56 6.03
N TYR A 94 -11.24 15.88 6.58
CA TYR A 94 -11.43 15.04 7.77
C TYR A 94 -11.81 15.85 9.00
N CYS A 95 -11.21 17.03 9.19
CA CYS A 95 -11.56 17.91 10.28
C CYS A 95 -13.01 18.39 10.20
N GLN A 96 -13.47 18.78 9.01
CA GLN A 96 -14.83 19.27 8.80
C GLN A 96 -15.85 18.14 8.93
N LEU A 97 -15.63 17.00 8.28
CA LEU A 97 -16.49 15.83 8.38
C LEU A 97 -16.65 15.38 9.85
N ALA A 98 -15.56 15.33 10.62
CA ALA A 98 -15.62 14.97 12.03
C ALA A 98 -16.43 15.98 12.87
N LYS A 99 -16.35 17.28 12.57
CA LYS A 99 -17.16 18.31 13.23
C LYS A 99 -18.65 18.13 12.91
N GLU A 100 -18.99 17.94 11.64
CA GLU A 100 -20.38 17.81 11.19
C GLU A 100 -21.05 16.53 11.71
N ILE A 101 -20.33 15.40 11.73
CA ILE A 101 -20.81 14.16 12.36
C ILE A 101 -21.08 14.38 13.86
N ARG A 102 -20.15 15.00 14.61
CA ARG A 102 -20.35 15.26 16.05
C ARG A 102 -21.46 16.27 16.33
N ALA A 103 -21.74 17.16 15.38
CA ALA A 103 -22.85 18.10 15.44
C ALA A 103 -24.20 17.45 15.08
N GLY A 104 -24.21 16.18 14.66
CA GLY A 104 -25.42 15.46 14.28
C GLY A 104 -25.98 15.85 12.90
N LEU A 105 -25.16 16.47 12.05
CA LEU A 105 -25.58 16.95 10.71
C LEU A 105 -25.68 15.83 9.67
N HIS A 106 -25.33 14.60 10.04
CA HIS A 106 -25.45 13.40 9.22
C HIS A 106 -26.08 12.26 10.02
N GLU A 107 -27.14 12.53 10.78
CA GLU A 107 -27.90 11.52 11.52
C GLU A 107 -29.02 10.90 10.66
N PRO A 108 -29.57 9.73 11.04
CA PRO A 108 -30.70 9.12 10.34
C PRO A 108 -31.87 10.09 10.15
N GLY A 109 -32.32 10.23 8.90
CA GLY A 109 -33.37 11.18 8.52
C GLY A 109 -32.85 12.46 7.86
N ILE A 110 -31.54 12.71 7.92
CA ILE A 110 -30.90 13.78 7.13
C ILE A 110 -30.54 13.23 5.75
N SER A 111 -30.72 14.04 4.70
CA SER A 111 -30.49 13.65 3.29
C SER A 111 -29.07 13.16 3.02
N THR A 112 -28.08 13.69 3.75
CA THR A 112 -26.65 13.36 3.61
C THR A 112 -26.24 12.10 4.38
N PHE A 113 -27.11 11.55 5.23
CA PHE A 113 -26.79 10.39 6.09
C PHE A 113 -26.26 9.19 5.31
N LYS A 114 -26.99 8.77 4.26
CA LYS A 114 -26.61 7.58 3.48
C LYS A 114 -25.28 7.76 2.77
N LEU A 115 -25.07 8.93 2.16
CA LEU A 115 -23.83 9.24 1.44
C LEU A 115 -22.62 9.15 2.38
N VAL A 116 -22.71 9.81 3.54
CA VAL A 116 -21.64 9.80 4.55
C VAL A 116 -21.43 8.38 5.11
N GLN A 117 -22.50 7.66 5.42
CA GLN A 117 -22.44 6.30 5.94
C GLN A 117 -21.77 5.34 4.94
N GLU A 118 -22.18 5.35 3.68
CA GLU A 118 -21.65 4.47 2.63
C GLU A 118 -20.18 4.78 2.35
N SER A 119 -19.80 6.06 2.30
CA SER A 119 -18.42 6.49 2.07
C SER A 119 -17.48 6.08 3.22
N LEU A 120 -17.90 6.28 4.47
CA LEU A 120 -17.14 5.84 5.64
C LEU A 120 -17.00 4.32 5.68
N LEU A 121 -18.07 3.59 5.38
CA LEU A 121 -18.03 2.13 5.35
C LEU A 121 -17.08 1.62 4.26
N LYS A 122 -17.09 2.25 3.08
CA LYS A 122 -16.18 1.92 1.97
C LYS A 122 -14.72 2.14 2.38
N SER A 123 -14.41 3.28 2.97
CA SER A 123 -13.05 3.62 3.45
C SER A 123 -12.55 2.68 4.53
N VAL A 124 -13.38 2.35 5.53
CA VAL A 124 -13.01 1.37 6.56
C VAL A 124 -12.76 0.00 5.94
N LYS A 125 -13.59 -0.45 5.00
CA LYS A 125 -13.37 -1.73 4.30
C LYS A 125 -12.07 -1.73 3.51
N ALA A 126 -11.72 -0.64 2.83
CA ALA A 126 -10.46 -0.50 2.13
C ALA A 126 -9.26 -0.59 3.11
N SER A 127 -9.29 0.16 4.21
CA SER A 127 -8.25 0.11 5.25
C SER A 127 -8.09 -1.29 5.87
N VAL A 128 -9.20 -1.99 6.12
CA VAL A 128 -9.18 -3.37 6.59
C VAL A 128 -8.58 -4.31 5.55
N ALA A 129 -8.89 -4.14 4.25
CA ALA A 129 -8.33 -4.96 3.19
C ALA A 129 -6.81 -4.73 3.00
N GLU A 130 -6.32 -3.51 3.22
CA GLU A 130 -4.89 -3.20 3.22
C GLU A 130 -4.14 -3.92 4.35
N SER A 131 -4.71 -3.93 5.56
CA SER A 131 -4.06 -4.54 6.72
C SER A 131 -4.27 -6.06 6.79
N ASN A 132 -5.42 -6.54 6.32
CA ASN A 132 -5.83 -7.93 6.36
C ASN A 132 -6.71 -8.29 5.12
N PRO A 133 -6.09 -8.63 3.98
CA PRO A 133 -6.82 -8.87 2.73
C PRO A 133 -7.81 -10.05 2.80
N ASN A 134 -7.63 -10.96 3.76
CA ASN A 134 -8.48 -12.13 3.93
C ASN A 134 -9.64 -11.92 4.92
N TYR A 135 -9.75 -10.74 5.54
CA TYR A 135 -10.78 -10.47 6.55
C TYR A 135 -12.18 -10.75 6.02
N PHE A 136 -12.54 -10.18 4.86
CA PHE A 136 -13.83 -10.38 4.22
C PHE A 136 -13.98 -11.74 3.48
N HIS A 137 -12.91 -12.53 3.39
CA HIS A 137 -12.94 -13.88 2.80
C HIS A 137 -13.28 -14.96 3.85
N ARG A 138 -13.09 -14.68 5.15
CA ARG A 138 -13.38 -15.63 6.25
C ARG A 138 -14.88 -15.78 6.54
N ASP A 139 -15.65 -14.69 6.44
CA ASP A 139 -17.09 -14.70 6.78
C ASP A 139 -17.94 -15.65 5.92
N LYS A 140 -17.49 -16.01 4.69
CA LYS A 140 -18.20 -16.97 3.85
C LYS A 140 -18.08 -18.42 4.30
N LYS A 141 -17.11 -18.77 5.16
CA LYS A 141 -16.91 -20.17 5.61
C LYS A 141 -17.65 -20.54 6.89
N GLU A 142 -18.13 -19.57 7.67
CA GLU A 142 -18.84 -19.82 8.93
C GLU A 142 -20.38 -19.85 8.78
N SER A 143 -20.92 -19.48 7.62
CA SER A 143 -22.36 -19.58 7.31
C SER A 143 -22.80 -20.97 6.81
N ILE A 144 -21.93 -21.98 6.85
CA ILE A 144 -22.23 -23.37 6.48
C ILE A 144 -21.80 -24.29 7.62
N ARG A 145 -22.43 -24.16 8.79
CA ARG A 145 -22.45 -25.21 9.83
C ARG A 145 -23.78 -25.19 10.56
#